data_AF-A0A800DH58-F1
#
_entry.id   AF-A0A800DH58-F1
#
_cell.length_a   1.000
_cell.length_b   1.000
_cell.length_c   1.000
_cell.angle_alpha   90.00
_cell.angle_beta   90.00
_cell.angle_gamma   90.00
#
_symmetry.space_group_name_H-M   'P 1'
#
loop_
_entity.id
_entity.type
_entity.pdbx_description
1 polymer ?
#
loop_
_entity_poly.entity_id
_entity_poly.type
_entity_poly.pdbx_seq_one_letter_code
_entity_poly.pdbx_strand_id
1 'polypeptide(L)'
;MTEIERELSFAKGEEDFYEVADLVAKVLSGYFETLRKGLSFVRHFPGFEPKMARVVKVGGRIVSALLVLPFRMRLMGKEVSMG
;
A
#
# COMPACT_ATOMS: atom_id res chain seq x y z
N MET A 1 -15.18 -16.17 23.20
CA MET A 1 -14.60 -15.11 22.33
C MET A 1 -13.59 -15.78 21.44
N THR A 2 -13.76 -15.75 20.12
CA THR A 2 -12.83 -16.37 19.18
C THR A 2 -11.63 -15.44 19.03
N GLU A 3 -10.42 -15.90 19.37
CA GLU A 3 -9.19 -15.16 19.14
C GLU A 3 -9.00 -14.99 17.63
N ILE A 4 -9.18 -13.76 17.13
CA ILE A 4 -8.84 -13.42 15.76
C ILE A 4 -7.33 -13.13 15.78
N GLU A 5 -6.54 -14.07 15.27
CA GLU A 5 -5.13 -13.84 14.96
C GLU A 5 -5.03 -12.70 13.93
N ARG A 6 -4.68 -11.50 14.40
CA ARG A 6 -4.41 -10.32 13.57
C ARG A 6 -2.90 -10.19 13.41
N GLU A 7 -2.39 -10.50 12.23
CA GLU A 7 -0.97 -10.36 11.93
C GLU A 7 -0.72 -8.99 11.27
N LEU A 8 0.11 -8.15 11.90
CA LEU A 8 0.67 -6.96 11.26
C LEU A 8 2.00 -7.34 10.60
N SER A 9 2.08 -7.18 9.29
CA SER A 9 3.27 -7.51 8.52
C SER A 9 3.58 -6.44 7.47
N PHE A 10 4.79 -6.52 6.92
CA PHE A 10 5.12 -5.78 5.70
C PHE A 10 4.57 -6.52 4.49
N ALA A 11 4.20 -5.78 3.43
CA ALA A 11 3.87 -6.41 2.17
C ALA A 11 5.08 -7.18 1.63
N LYS A 12 4.87 -8.44 1.23
CA LYS A 12 5.87 -9.34 0.68
C LYS A 12 5.55 -9.62 -0.77
N GLY A 13 6.46 -9.22 -1.66
CA GLY A 13 6.37 -9.57 -3.08
C GLY A 13 5.17 -8.92 -3.79
N GLU A 14 4.93 -9.38 -5.02
CA GLU A 14 3.97 -8.77 -5.95
C GLU A 14 2.51 -9.12 -5.65
N GLU A 15 2.26 -10.29 -5.07
CA GLU A 15 0.92 -10.78 -4.73
C GLU A 15 0.21 -9.88 -3.70
N ASP A 16 0.93 -9.43 -2.67
CA ASP A 16 0.38 -8.53 -1.65
C ASP A 16 -0.04 -7.18 -2.25
N PHE A 17 0.66 -6.66 -3.27
CA PHE A 17 0.27 -5.41 -3.94
C PHE A 17 -1.02 -5.56 -4.75
N TYR A 18 -1.20 -6.70 -5.42
CA TYR A 18 -2.45 -6.99 -6.11
C TYR A 18 -3.62 -7.14 -5.14
N GLU A 19 -3.41 -7.80 -4.02
CA GLU A 19 -4.44 -7.97 -3.01
C GLU A 19 -4.81 -6.63 -2.33
N VAL A 20 -3.83 -5.74 -2.10
CA VAL A 20 -4.10 -4.35 -1.67
C VAL A 20 -4.88 -3.59 -2.74
N ALA A 21 -4.59 -3.77 -4.02
CA ALA A 21 -5.33 -3.14 -5.09
C ALA A 21 -6.78 -3.60 -5.18
N ASP A 22 -7.00 -4.89 -5.03
CA ASP A 22 -8.34 -5.46 -4.95
C ASP A 22 -9.11 -4.94 -3.72
N LEU A 23 -8.44 -4.78 -2.57
CA LEU A 23 -9.04 -4.19 -1.37
C LEU A 23 -9.45 -2.73 -1.61
N VAL A 24 -8.54 -1.89 -2.09
CA VAL A 24 -8.79 -0.47 -2.35
C VAL A 24 -9.91 -0.30 -3.36
N ALA A 25 -9.92 -1.12 -4.41
CA ALA A 25 -10.95 -1.05 -5.44
C ALA A 25 -12.34 -1.50 -4.95
N LYS A 26 -12.42 -2.45 -4.02
CA LYS A 26 -13.67 -2.84 -3.34
C LYS A 26 -14.20 -1.73 -2.44
N VAL A 27 -13.31 -1.04 -1.72
CA VAL A 27 -13.68 0.00 -0.74
C VAL A 27 -14.05 1.33 -1.42
N LEU A 28 -13.37 1.70 -2.51
CA LEU A 28 -13.54 3.00 -3.19
C LEU A 28 -14.54 2.98 -4.36
N SER A 29 -15.39 1.95 -4.44
CA SER A 29 -16.61 1.82 -5.28
C SER A 29 -16.63 2.65 -6.58
N GLY A 30 -15.86 2.28 -7.59
CA GLY A 30 -16.07 2.79 -8.96
C GLY A 30 -14.83 2.98 -9.83
N TYR A 31 -13.63 2.92 -9.26
CA TYR A 31 -12.38 3.18 -10.00
C TYR A 31 -11.50 1.93 -10.15
N PHE A 32 -12.09 0.72 -10.17
CA PHE A 32 -11.33 -0.54 -10.13
C PHE A 32 -10.20 -0.60 -11.17
N GLU A 33 -10.48 -0.31 -12.45
CA GLU A 33 -9.44 -0.33 -13.48
C GLU A 33 -8.40 0.79 -13.33
N THR A 34 -8.83 1.98 -12.91
CA THR A 34 -7.95 3.13 -12.67
C THR A 34 -7.04 2.89 -11.47
N LEU A 35 -7.55 2.24 -10.42
CA LEU A 35 -6.84 1.93 -9.19
C LEU A 35 -5.88 0.75 -9.38
N ARG A 36 -6.26 -0.27 -10.16
CA ARG A 36 -5.34 -1.37 -10.52
C ARG A 36 -4.14 -0.86 -11.33
N LYS A 37 -4.37 0.08 -12.26
CA LYS A 37 -3.30 0.80 -12.99
C LYS A 37 -2.53 1.78 -12.08
N GLY A 38 -3.19 2.44 -11.13
CA GLY A 38 -2.57 3.37 -10.19
C GLY A 38 -1.72 2.68 -9.12
N LEU A 39 -2.03 1.44 -8.76
CA LEU A 39 -1.27 0.68 -7.76
C LEU A 39 -0.09 -0.08 -8.37
N SER A 40 -0.12 -0.40 -9.67
CA SER A 40 1.10 -0.82 -10.36
C SER A 40 2.15 0.31 -10.43
N PHE A 41 1.71 1.58 -10.44
CA PHE A 41 2.62 2.73 -10.34
C PHE A 41 3.33 2.80 -8.99
N VAL A 42 2.70 2.42 -7.88
CA VAL A 42 3.35 2.40 -6.54
C VAL A 42 4.62 1.55 -6.54
N ARG A 43 4.58 0.37 -7.18
CA ARG A 43 5.76 -0.52 -7.30
C ARG A 43 6.93 0.13 -8.04
N HIS A 44 6.61 0.94 -9.05
CA HIS A 44 7.60 1.60 -9.90
C HIS A 44 7.90 3.03 -9.43
N PHE A 45 7.36 3.45 -8.28
CA PHE A 45 7.59 4.77 -7.75
C PHE A 45 9.07 4.92 -7.37
N PRO A 46 9.78 5.95 -7.85
CA PRO A 46 11.21 6.11 -7.56
C PRO A 46 11.51 6.11 -6.05
N GLY A 47 12.35 5.17 -5.62
CA GLY A 47 12.77 5.03 -4.21
C GLY A 47 11.79 4.27 -3.32
N PHE A 48 10.66 3.79 -3.86
CA PHE A 48 9.76 2.92 -3.10
C PHE A 48 10.41 1.56 -2.82
N GLU A 49 10.27 1.10 -1.59
CA GLU A 49 10.68 -0.23 -1.15
C GLU A 49 9.49 -0.98 -0.55
N PRO A 50 9.37 -2.32 -0.71
CA PRO A 50 8.25 -3.09 -0.15
C PRO A 50 8.03 -2.89 1.36
N LYS A 51 9.09 -2.61 2.13
CA LYS A 51 9.02 -2.29 3.55
C LYS A 51 8.23 -1.00 3.86
N MET A 52 7.96 -0.16 2.87
CA MET A 52 7.14 1.06 3.00
C MET A 52 5.64 0.77 2.87
N ALA A 53 5.27 -0.50 2.67
CA ALA A 53 3.89 -0.99 2.68
C ALA A 53 3.65 -1.87 3.92
N ARG A 54 2.64 -1.50 4.71
CA ARG A 54 2.15 -2.28 5.85
C ARG A 54 0.80 -2.87 5.52
N VAL A 55 0.60 -4.13 5.89
CA VAL A 55 -0.65 -4.86 5.64
C VAL A 55 -1.10 -5.57 6.91
N VAL A 56 -2.42 -5.67 7.07
CA VAL A 56 -3.05 -6.46 8.13
C VAL A 56 -3.77 -7.62 7.48
N LYS A 57 -3.40 -8.84 7.88
CA LYS A 57 -4.01 -10.08 7.38
C LYS A 57 -4.95 -10.69 8.42
N VAL A 58 -6.10 -11.18 7.97
CA VAL A 58 -7.07 -11.96 8.76
C VAL A 58 -7.48 -13.16 7.92
N GLY A 59 -7.25 -14.38 8.42
CA GLY A 59 -7.56 -15.61 7.68
C GLY A 59 -6.83 -15.71 6.33
N GLY A 60 -5.58 -15.22 6.28
CA GLY A 60 -4.75 -15.22 5.07
C GLY A 60 -5.09 -14.13 4.05
N ARG A 61 -6.08 -13.26 4.32
CA ARG A 61 -6.48 -12.16 3.43
C ARG A 61 -6.12 -10.80 3.98
N ILE A 62 -5.66 -9.88 3.15
CA ILE A 62 -5.43 -8.48 3.50
C ILE A 62 -6.77 -7.77 3.68
N VAL A 63 -6.98 -7.25 4.87
CA VAL A 63 -8.19 -6.49 5.24
C VAL A 63 -7.92 -4.99 5.43
N SER A 64 -6.65 -4.62 5.56
CA SER A 64 -6.21 -3.23 5.68
C SER A 64 -4.79 -3.09 5.17
N ALA A 65 -4.48 -1.95 4.58
CA ALA A 65 -3.14 -1.62 4.10
C ALA A 65 -2.84 -0.13 4.28
N LEU A 66 -1.56 0.16 4.55
CA LEU A 66 -0.99 1.50 4.59
C LEU A 66 0.22 1.53 3.67
N LEU A 67 0.20 2.43 2.69
CA LEU A 67 1.26 2.61 1.71
C LEU A 67 1.91 3.97 1.94
N VAL A 68 3.24 3.99 2.06
CA VAL A 68 4.01 5.23 2.17
C VAL A 68 4.87 5.39 0.92
N LEU A 69 4.75 6.53 0.25
CA LEU A 69 5.53 6.86 -0.93
C LEU A 69 6.58 7.90 -0.56
N PRO A 70 7.87 7.64 -0.80
CA PRO A 70 8.89 8.65 -0.57
C PRO A 70 8.79 9.71 -1.64
N PHE A 71 8.84 10.99 -1.28
CA PHE A 71 8.88 12.07 -2.24
C PHE A 71 9.83 13.17 -1.76
N ARG A 72 10.28 14.01 -2.70
CA ARG A 72 11.03 15.22 -2.38
C ARG A 72 10.19 16.42 -2.72
N MET A 73 10.17 17.40 -1.82
CA MET A 73 9.50 18.67 -2.06
C MET A 73 10.38 19.84 -1.66
N ARG A 74 10.23 20.97 -2.34
CA ARG A 74 10.90 22.21 -1.98
C ARG A 74 9.97 23.06 -1.12
N LEU A 75 10.30 23.21 0.15
CA LEU A 75 9.57 24.03 1.11
C LEU A 75 10.43 25.23 1.52
N MET A 76 9.92 26.44 1.31
CA MET A 76 10.62 27.69 1.65
C MET A 76 12.08 27.73 1.14
N GLY A 77 12.29 27.27 -0.10
CA GLY A 77 13.62 27.23 -0.74
C GLY A 77 14.53 26.08 -0.31
N LYS A 78 14.13 25.25 0.66
CA LYS A 78 14.88 24.05 1.10
C LYS A 78 14.29 22.79 0.47
N GLU A 79 15.14 21.89 -0.01
CA GLU A 79 14.73 20.55 -0.43
C GLU A 79 14.54 19.67 0.81
N VAL A 80 13.35 19.08 0.94
CA VAL A 80 12.97 18.19 2.03
C VAL A 80 12.59 16.84 1.43
N SER A 81 13.23 15.78 1.92
CA SER A 81 12.84 14.40 1.62
C SER A 81 11.84 13.94 2.67
N MET A 82 10.70 13.41 2.23
CA MET A 82 9.62 12.93 3.10
C MET A 82 9.21 11.52 2.67
N GLY A 83 8.84 10.70 3.64
CA GLY A 83 8.49 9.29 3.49
C GLY A 83 8.58 8.57 4.82
#